data_AF-A0A9Q0QKM1-F1
#
_entry.id   AF-A0A9Q0QKM1-F1
#
_cell.length_a   1.000
_cell.length_b   1.000
_cell.length_c   1.000
_cell.angle_alpha   90.00
_cell.angle_beta   90.00
_cell.angle_gamma   90.00
#
_symmetry.space_group_name_H-M   'P 1'
#
loop_
_entity.id
_entity.type
_entity.pdbx_description
1 polymer ?
#
loop_
_entity_poly.entity_id
_entity_poly.type
_entity_poly.pdbx_seq_one_letter_code
_entity_poly.pdbx_strand_id
1 'polypeptide(L)'
;MATGQASSNPVPAMRTHLPVEHPVVVIGPQYLAHYPVELAVSTKAWTLGENNFKVADINGTVIFHVKNKPLTLHDRRFMKDATGNTLVNLRQKIMSVHSKWEAFGGESKDEKDLLFTAKKSKLFQFKADLDVFLANNKGDVPDFKIKGGYAEHSCSVLLGDSNAMLAQVS
;
A
#
# COMPACT_ATOMS: atom_id res chain seq x y z
N MET A 1 31.51 -24.92 -11.22
CA MET A 1 30.10 -25.03 -10.79
C MET A 1 29.80 -23.83 -9.91
N ALA A 2 28.98 -22.88 -10.37
CA ALA A 2 28.63 -21.68 -9.62
C ALA A 2 27.29 -21.92 -8.92
N THR A 3 27.30 -21.94 -7.59
CA THR A 3 26.10 -22.03 -6.77
C THR A 3 25.50 -20.63 -6.63
N GLY A 4 24.33 -20.42 -7.25
CA GLY A 4 23.55 -19.19 -7.10
C GLY A 4 22.95 -19.09 -5.70
N GLN A 5 23.33 -18.05 -4.96
CA GLN A 5 22.79 -17.72 -3.66
C GLN A 5 21.54 -16.85 -3.88
N ALA A 6 20.36 -17.39 -3.58
CA ALA A 6 19.11 -16.64 -3.67
C ALA A 6 19.16 -15.46 -2.69
N SER A 7 18.98 -14.24 -3.21
CA SER A 7 18.91 -13.02 -2.42
C SER A 7 17.62 -13.03 -1.59
N SER A 8 17.73 -13.27 -0.28
CA SER A 8 16.63 -13.15 0.66
C SER A 8 16.44 -11.67 1.04
N ASN A 9 15.19 -11.19 0.98
CA ASN A 9 14.85 -9.85 1.45
C ASN A 9 15.10 -9.72 2.97
N PRO A 10 15.53 -8.53 3.45
CA PRO A 10 15.81 -8.31 4.87
C PRO A 10 14.53 -8.33 5.73
N VAL A 11 14.63 -8.89 6.94
CA VAL A 11 13.51 -9.00 7.89
C VAL A 11 13.53 -7.81 8.88
N PRO A 12 12.42 -7.09 9.10
CA PRO A 12 12.38 -5.91 10.01
C PRO A 12 12.49 -6.25 11.51
N ALA A 13 12.45 -5.28 12.43
CA ALA A 13 12.55 -5.52 13.88
C ALA A 13 11.18 -5.76 14.57
N MET A 14 11.15 -6.57 15.65
CA MET A 14 9.94 -6.99 16.39
C MET A 14 9.53 -6.07 17.55
N ARG A 15 8.22 -5.79 17.70
CA ARG A 15 7.55 -5.50 18.98
C ARG A 15 6.18 -6.19 19.08
N THR A 16 5.72 -6.46 20.31
CA THR A 16 4.61 -7.35 20.64
C THR A 16 3.23 -6.75 20.31
N HIS A 17 2.66 -7.12 19.16
CA HIS A 17 1.21 -7.06 18.91
C HIS A 17 0.71 -8.45 18.50
N LEU A 18 -0.54 -8.77 18.86
CA LEU A 18 -1.16 -10.07 18.58
C LEU A 18 -1.23 -10.32 17.07
N PRO A 19 -0.74 -11.47 16.56
CA PRO A 19 -0.85 -11.82 15.14
C PRO A 19 -2.30 -11.99 14.72
N VAL A 20 -2.63 -11.56 13.50
CA VAL A 20 -3.92 -11.88 12.86
C VAL A 20 -3.93 -13.36 12.51
N GLU A 21 -4.92 -14.12 12.98
CA GLU A 21 -4.98 -15.60 12.82
C GLU A 21 -5.00 -16.08 11.36
N HIS A 22 -5.38 -15.20 10.42
CA HIS A 22 -5.40 -15.48 8.99
C HIS A 22 -4.78 -14.30 8.22
N PRO A 23 -3.52 -14.40 7.75
CA PRO A 23 -2.90 -13.30 7.01
C PRO A 23 -3.57 -13.11 5.66
N VAL A 24 -3.94 -11.87 5.34
CA VAL A 24 -4.47 -11.53 4.01
C VAL A 24 -3.31 -11.18 3.08
N VAL A 25 -3.16 -11.95 2.00
CA VAL A 25 -2.06 -11.77 1.04
C VAL A 25 -2.57 -10.99 -0.16
N VAL A 26 -2.07 -9.75 -0.32
CA VAL A 26 -2.49 -8.86 -1.42
C VAL A 26 -1.50 -8.83 -2.57
N ILE A 27 -0.20 -8.67 -2.27
CA ILE A 27 0.86 -8.54 -3.30
C ILE A 27 1.62 -9.87 -3.46
N GLY A 28 2.04 -10.48 -2.36
CA GLY A 28 2.76 -11.74 -2.35
C GLY A 28 3.17 -12.18 -0.94
N PRO A 29 3.32 -13.48 -0.70
CA PRO A 29 3.60 -14.04 0.62
C PRO A 29 4.95 -13.59 1.19
N GLN A 30 5.91 -13.22 0.34
CA GLN A 30 7.22 -12.70 0.76
C GLN A 30 7.16 -11.33 1.46
N TYR A 31 6.00 -10.65 1.43
CA TYR A 31 5.77 -9.39 2.14
C TYR A 31 5.00 -9.58 3.45
N LEU A 32 4.80 -10.83 3.89
CA LEU A 32 4.26 -11.14 5.21
C LEU A 32 5.40 -11.26 6.21
N ALA A 33 5.42 -10.38 7.20
CA ALA A 33 6.26 -10.55 8.37
C ALA A 33 5.54 -11.41 9.41
N HIS A 34 6.30 -12.20 10.17
CA HIS A 34 5.77 -13.00 11.30
C HIS A 34 5.40 -12.13 12.52
N TYR A 35 5.62 -10.82 12.44
CA TYR A 35 5.46 -9.87 13.51
C TYR A 35 5.19 -8.47 12.97
N PRO A 36 4.68 -7.56 13.81
CA PRO A 36 4.46 -6.17 13.44
C PRO A 36 5.74 -5.50 12.97
N VAL A 37 5.64 -4.76 11.87
CA VAL A 37 6.75 -4.04 11.26
C VAL A 37 6.47 -2.55 11.35
N GLU A 38 7.38 -1.82 12.00
CA GLU A 38 7.38 -0.36 11.98
C GLU A 38 8.08 0.15 10.71
N LEU A 39 7.41 1.06 10.00
CA LEU A 39 7.87 1.63 8.74
C LEU A 39 7.91 3.15 8.84
N ALA A 40 8.98 3.76 8.34
CA ALA A 40 9.14 5.20 8.22
C ALA A 40 9.05 5.63 6.76
N VAL A 41 8.29 6.71 6.50
CA VAL A 41 8.21 7.35 5.19
C VAL A 41 9.14 8.54 5.16
N SER A 42 10.16 8.48 4.30
CA SER A 42 11.06 9.61 4.05
C SER A 42 10.75 10.23 2.69
N THR A 43 10.33 11.49 2.68
CA THR A 43 10.24 12.28 1.45
C THR A 43 11.61 12.88 1.17
N LYS A 44 12.10 12.79 -0.07
CA LYS A 44 13.12 13.76 -0.49
C LYS A 44 12.44 15.12 -0.59
N ALA A 45 13.15 16.18 -0.25
CA ALA A 45 12.66 17.56 -0.31
C ALA A 45 11.78 17.79 -1.54
N TRP A 46 10.67 18.51 -1.37
CA TRP A 46 9.60 18.77 -2.35
C TRP A 46 10.13 19.51 -3.61
N THR A 47 10.98 18.86 -4.38
CA THR A 47 11.52 19.37 -5.64
C THR A 47 10.43 19.23 -6.70
N LEU A 48 9.73 20.34 -6.93
CA LEU A 48 8.96 20.72 -8.11
C LEU A 48 8.37 19.54 -8.92
N GLY A 49 7.26 18.97 -8.44
CA GLY A 49 6.41 18.03 -9.20
C GLY A 49 6.73 16.54 -9.02
N GLU A 50 7.85 16.18 -8.40
CA GLU A 50 8.22 14.79 -8.13
C GLU A 50 7.92 14.38 -6.69
N ASN A 51 6.73 13.82 -6.46
CA ASN A 51 6.33 13.25 -5.16
C ASN A 51 6.91 11.84 -4.95
N ASN A 52 8.23 11.71 -5.06
CA ASN A 52 8.96 10.46 -4.86
C ASN A 52 9.35 10.30 -3.39
N PHE A 53 9.10 9.13 -2.80
CA PHE A 53 9.47 8.85 -1.41
C PHE A 53 9.96 7.43 -1.23
N LYS A 54 10.65 7.20 -0.11
CA LYS A 54 11.13 5.89 0.31
C LYS A 54 10.40 5.45 1.56
N VAL A 55 10.17 4.15 1.67
CA VAL A 55 9.69 3.50 2.89
C VAL A 55 10.82 2.65 3.42
N ALA A 56 11.21 2.87 4.67
CA ALA A 56 12.29 2.16 5.34
C ALA A 56 11.81 1.54 6.66
N ASP A 57 12.55 0.55 7.16
CA ASP A 57 12.37 0.08 8.54
C ASP A 57 12.99 1.06 9.56
N ILE A 58 12.85 0.73 10.84
CA ILE A 58 13.40 1.54 11.94
C ILE A 58 14.94 1.62 11.94
N ASN A 59 15.62 0.71 11.23
CA ASN A 59 17.07 0.72 11.09
C ASN A 59 17.54 1.56 9.89
N GLY A 60 16.60 2.16 9.14
CA GLY A 60 16.89 2.92 7.92
C GLY A 60 17.08 2.05 6.67
N THR A 61 16.83 0.75 6.74
CA THR A 61 16.87 -0.16 5.60
C THR A 61 15.68 0.13 4.69
N VAL A 62 15.95 0.56 3.46
CA VAL A 62 14.88 0.86 2.49
C VAL A 62 14.21 -0.44 2.04
N ILE A 63 12.90 -0.53 2.25
CA ILE A 63 12.07 -1.67 1.85
C ILE A 63 11.37 -1.37 0.53
N PHE A 64 10.84 -0.15 0.38
CA PHE A 64 10.13 0.25 -0.84
C PHE A 64 10.56 1.62 -1.36
N HIS A 65 10.49 1.74 -2.69
CA HIS A 65 10.57 3.01 -3.40
C HIS A 65 9.21 3.32 -3.99
N VAL A 66 8.64 4.49 -3.69
CA VAL A 66 7.43 4.96 -4.34
C VAL A 66 7.79 6.09 -5.29
N LYS A 67 7.52 5.87 -6.57
CA LYS A 67 7.80 6.82 -7.64
C LYS A 67 6.51 7.30 -8.28
N ASN A 68 6.37 8.60 -8.43
CA ASN A 68 5.34 9.19 -9.28
C ASN A 68 5.78 9.13 -10.74
N LYS A 69 4.84 9.02 -11.68
CA LYS A 69 5.09 9.31 -13.08
C LYS A 69 4.62 10.74 -13.38
N PRO A 70 5.53 11.73 -13.42
CA PRO A 70 5.14 13.09 -13.77
C PRO A 70 4.57 13.13 -15.20
N LEU A 71 3.66 14.07 -15.47
CA LEU A 71 3.10 14.38 -16.79
C LEU A 71 2.14 13.34 -17.40
N THR A 72 1.44 12.53 -16.59
CA THR A 72 0.33 11.69 -17.09
C THR A 72 -1.04 12.28 -16.78
N LEU A 73 -2.03 12.10 -17.67
CA LEU A 73 -3.43 12.52 -17.46
C LEU A 73 -4.06 11.91 -16.19
N HIS A 74 -3.53 10.78 -15.73
CA HIS A 74 -3.92 10.12 -14.48
C HIS A 74 -2.82 10.31 -13.45
N ASP A 75 -3.15 10.58 -12.18
CA ASP A 75 -2.17 10.38 -11.09
C ASP A 75 -1.81 8.89 -11.07
N ARG A 76 -0.51 8.60 -11.20
CA ARG A 76 0.04 7.25 -11.31
C ARG A 76 1.28 7.11 -10.44
N ARG A 77 1.27 6.10 -9.58
CA ARG A 77 2.34 5.81 -8.64
C ARG A 77 2.79 4.37 -8.78
N PHE A 78 4.09 4.16 -8.74
CA PHE A 78 4.70 2.85 -8.79
C PHE A 78 5.38 2.56 -7.47
N MET A 79 4.94 1.52 -6.78
CA MET A 79 5.65 0.97 -5.63
C MET A 79 6.61 -0.11 -6.14
N LYS A 80 7.89 0.07 -5.83
CA LYS A 80 8.98 -0.83 -6.21
C LYS A 80 9.65 -1.41 -4.98
N ASP A 81 10.20 -2.61 -5.09
CA ASP A 81 11.04 -3.20 -4.04
C ASP A 81 12.39 -2.46 -3.91
N ALA A 82 13.22 -2.92 -2.97
CA ALA A 82 14.57 -2.39 -2.74
C ALA A 82 15.50 -2.53 -3.97
N THR A 83 15.25 -3.53 -4.83
CA THR A 83 16.04 -3.81 -6.04
C THR A 83 15.55 -3.05 -7.29
N GLY A 84 14.38 -2.42 -7.21
CA GLY A 84 13.78 -1.61 -8.27
C GLY A 84 12.71 -2.31 -9.10
N ASN A 85 12.36 -3.57 -8.79
CA ASN A 85 11.26 -4.26 -9.47
C ASN A 85 9.94 -3.61 -9.09
N THR A 86 9.09 -3.35 -10.08
CA THR A 86 7.76 -2.80 -9.81
C THR A 86 6.86 -3.88 -9.23
N LEU A 87 6.28 -3.59 -8.06
CA LEU A 87 5.36 -4.48 -7.36
C LEU A 87 3.92 -4.10 -7.61
N VAL A 88 3.64 -2.79 -7.54
CA VAL A 88 2.27 -2.26 -7.69
C VAL A 88 2.29 -0.99 -8.53
N ASN A 89 1.39 -0.94 -9.50
CA ASN A 89 1.01 0.25 -10.24
C ASN A 89 -0.33 0.77 -9.73
N LEU A 90 -0.32 1.90 -9.01
CA LEU A 90 -1.50 2.60 -8.53
C LEU A 90 -1.90 3.67 -9.54
N ARG A 91 -3.18 3.70 -9.91
CA ARG A 91 -3.73 4.67 -10.86
C ARG A 91 -5.03 5.25 -10.33
N GLN A 92 -5.17 6.57 -10.42
CA GLN A 92 -6.45 7.24 -10.20
C GLN A 92 -7.35 7.14 -11.45
N LYS A 93 -8.60 6.72 -11.23
CA LYS A 93 -9.63 6.70 -12.28
C LYS A 93 -10.20 8.11 -12.46
N ILE A 94 -9.92 8.70 -13.63
CA ILE A 94 -10.45 10.02 -14.04
C ILE A 94 -11.99 9.99 -14.02
N MET A 95 -12.61 11.12 -13.67
CA MET A 95 -14.08 11.30 -13.62
C MET A 95 -14.82 10.32 -12.69
N SER A 96 -14.15 9.78 -11.67
CA SER A 96 -14.82 8.97 -10.65
C SER A 96 -15.35 9.86 -9.52
N VAL A 97 -16.66 9.77 -9.26
CA VAL A 97 -17.37 10.52 -8.22
C VAL A 97 -16.75 10.31 -6.82
N HIS A 98 -16.16 9.14 -6.56
CA HIS A 98 -15.57 8.76 -5.28
C HIS A 98 -14.04 8.83 -5.23
N SER A 99 -13.36 9.46 -6.20
CA SER A 99 -11.89 9.44 -6.29
C SER A 99 -11.32 8.02 -6.22
N LYS A 100 -11.80 7.14 -7.10
CA LYS A 100 -11.44 5.72 -7.15
C LYS A 100 -9.98 5.55 -7.61
N TRP A 101 -9.26 4.71 -6.88
CA TRP A 101 -7.92 4.22 -7.18
C TRP A 101 -7.96 2.74 -7.50
N GLU A 102 -7.16 2.32 -8.47
CA GLU A 102 -6.96 0.92 -8.86
C GLU A 102 -5.48 0.58 -8.69
N ALA A 103 -5.20 -0.56 -8.08
CA ALA A 103 -3.86 -1.09 -7.87
C ALA A 103 -3.68 -2.37 -8.67
N PHE A 104 -2.68 -2.40 -9.55
CA PHE A 104 -2.36 -3.53 -10.41
C PHE A 104 -1.01 -4.14 -10.04
N GLY A 105 -0.86 -5.45 -10.21
CA GLY A 105 0.41 -6.14 -10.05
C GLY A 105 1.43 -5.72 -11.11
N GLY A 106 2.66 -5.48 -10.68
CA GLY A 106 3.75 -5.07 -11.56
C GLY A 106 3.49 -3.73 -12.26
N GLU A 107 3.82 -3.67 -13.55
CA GLU A 107 3.56 -2.50 -14.41
C GLU A 107 2.26 -2.62 -15.22
N SER A 108 1.46 -3.65 -14.96
CA SER A 108 0.25 -3.96 -15.71
C SER A 108 -0.84 -2.89 -15.53
N LYS A 109 -1.80 -2.92 -16.45
CA LYS A 109 -3.07 -2.19 -16.40
C LYS A 109 -4.25 -3.09 -16.78
N ASP A 110 -4.00 -4.38 -16.97
CA ASP A 110 -5.01 -5.34 -17.38
C ASP A 110 -5.85 -5.72 -16.16
N GLU A 111 -7.16 -5.91 -16.36
CA GLU A 111 -8.07 -6.26 -15.26
C GLU A 111 -7.69 -7.57 -14.56
N LYS A 112 -7.09 -8.52 -15.29
CA LYS A 112 -6.57 -9.79 -14.73
C LYS A 112 -5.49 -9.59 -13.67
N ASP A 113 -4.78 -8.46 -13.73
CA ASP A 113 -3.68 -8.11 -12.82
C ASP A 113 -4.14 -7.11 -11.75
N LEU A 114 -5.44 -6.81 -11.67
CA LEU A 114 -5.99 -5.99 -10.61
C LEU A 114 -5.79 -6.70 -9.27
N LEU A 115 -5.22 -6.00 -8.29
CA LEU A 115 -5.06 -6.48 -6.92
C LEU A 115 -6.21 -6.00 -6.05
N PHE A 116 -6.50 -4.70 -6.11
CA PHE A 116 -7.58 -4.09 -5.36
C PHE A 116 -8.02 -2.74 -5.96
N THR A 117 -9.22 -2.32 -5.57
CA THR A 117 -9.76 -0.98 -5.75
C THR A 117 -9.89 -0.29 -4.40
N ALA A 118 -9.52 0.99 -4.31
CA ALA A 118 -9.83 1.83 -3.16
C ALA A 118 -10.73 3.01 -3.59
N LYS A 119 -11.75 3.34 -2.81
CA LYS A 119 -12.65 4.48 -3.07
C LYS A 119 -13.02 5.19 -1.77
N LYS A 120 -13.37 6.47 -1.83
CA LYS A 120 -13.93 7.16 -0.66
C LYS A 120 -15.24 6.50 -0.23
N SER A 121 -15.37 6.24 1.06
CA SER A 121 -16.59 5.64 1.64
C SER A 121 -17.79 6.59 1.51
N LYS A 122 -17.55 7.92 1.49
CA LYS A 122 -18.57 8.96 1.30
C LYS A 122 -18.07 10.08 0.38
N LEU A 123 -18.98 10.71 -0.38
CA LEU A 123 -18.62 11.81 -1.29
C LEU A 123 -18.11 13.07 -0.56
N PHE A 124 -18.66 13.37 0.61
CA PHE A 124 -18.49 14.65 1.33
C PHE A 124 -17.89 14.46 2.73
N GLN A 125 -16.69 13.89 2.82
CA GLN A 125 -16.02 13.68 4.10
C GLN A 125 -14.62 14.32 4.13
N PHE A 126 -14.31 15.00 5.23
CA PHE A 126 -13.00 15.63 5.50
C PHE A 126 -11.93 14.63 5.98
N LYS A 127 -12.34 13.47 6.52
CA LYS A 127 -11.46 12.40 7.00
C LYS A 127 -11.11 11.41 5.88
N ALA A 128 -9.96 10.77 6.00
CA ALA A 128 -9.49 9.69 5.13
C ALA A 128 -10.26 8.39 5.42
N ASP A 129 -11.55 8.37 5.07
CA ASP A 129 -12.38 7.18 5.10
C ASP A 129 -12.41 6.57 3.69
N LEU A 130 -11.68 5.45 3.53
CA LEU A 130 -11.59 4.71 2.27
C LEU A 130 -12.06 3.27 2.48
N ASP A 131 -12.83 2.79 1.52
CA ASP A 131 -13.21 1.40 1.39
C ASP A 131 -12.31 0.74 0.34
N VAL A 132 -11.70 -0.39 0.69
CA VAL A 132 -10.82 -1.17 -0.19
C VAL A 132 -11.45 -2.53 -0.49
N PHE A 133 -11.50 -2.87 -1.78
CA PHE A 133 -12.08 -4.10 -2.30
C PHE A 133 -11.00 -4.85 -3.07
N LEU A 134 -10.71 -6.08 -2.65
CA LEU A 134 -9.85 -7.00 -3.38
C LEU A 134 -10.47 -7.35 -4.73
N ALA A 135 -9.63 -7.68 -5.72
CA ALA A 135 -10.13 -7.94 -7.08
C ALA A 135 -11.10 -9.13 -7.20
N ASN A 136 -11.00 -10.10 -6.28
CA ASN A 136 -11.92 -11.24 -6.21
C ASN A 136 -13.22 -10.94 -5.46
N ASN A 137 -13.34 -9.78 -4.80
CA ASN A 137 -14.53 -9.37 -4.09
C ASN A 137 -15.58 -8.83 -5.07
N LYS A 138 -16.71 -9.54 -5.16
CA LYS A 138 -17.86 -9.19 -6.01
C LYS A 138 -19.02 -8.58 -5.22
N GLY A 139 -18.87 -8.42 -3.91
CA GLY A 139 -19.89 -7.88 -3.02
C GLY A 139 -19.70 -6.39 -2.76
N ASP A 140 -20.62 -5.85 -1.94
CA ASP A 140 -20.61 -4.43 -1.54
C ASP A 140 -19.89 -4.18 -0.20
N VAL A 141 -19.47 -5.24 0.49
CA VAL A 141 -18.74 -5.16 1.75
C VAL A 141 -17.24 -5.06 1.45
N PRO A 142 -16.53 -4.03 1.96
CA PRO A 142 -15.09 -3.89 1.72
C PRO A 142 -14.29 -4.93 2.49
N ASP A 143 -13.17 -5.36 1.90
CA ASP A 143 -12.20 -6.24 2.55
C ASP A 143 -11.33 -5.48 3.56
N PHE A 144 -11.10 -4.19 3.33
CA PHE A 144 -10.42 -3.33 4.28
C PHE A 144 -11.07 -1.95 4.38
N LYS A 145 -10.96 -1.37 5.57
CA LYS A 145 -11.34 0.03 5.82
C LYS A 145 -10.13 0.82 6.28
N ILE A 146 -9.91 1.96 5.63
CA ILE A 146 -8.95 2.96 6.08
C ILE A 146 -9.76 4.06 6.76
N LYS A 147 -9.38 4.42 7.99
CA LYS A 147 -10.02 5.48 8.78
C LYS A 147 -8.97 6.46 9.28
N GLY A 148 -9.39 7.66 9.66
CA GLY A 148 -8.54 8.68 10.31
C GLY A 148 -8.20 9.83 9.39
N GLY A 149 -7.15 10.58 9.70
CA GLY A 149 -6.72 11.73 8.90
C GLY A 149 -5.21 11.78 8.75
N TYR A 150 -4.73 12.00 7.52
CA TYR A 150 -3.29 12.14 7.26
C TYR A 150 -2.69 13.32 8.05
N ALA A 151 -3.39 14.45 8.11
CA ALA A 151 -2.94 15.63 8.85
C ALA A 151 -2.95 15.44 10.38
N GLU A 152 -3.77 14.52 10.88
CA GLU A 152 -3.89 14.18 12.30
C GLU A 152 -2.98 13.02 12.69
N HIS A 153 -2.20 12.46 11.75
CA HIS A 153 -1.40 11.25 11.92
C HIS A 153 -2.18 10.06 12.50
N SER A 154 -3.49 10.01 12.25
CA SER A 154 -4.43 9.07 12.90
C SER A 154 -4.92 7.95 11.98
N CYS A 155 -4.25 7.75 10.84
CA CYS A 155 -4.67 6.77 9.85
C CYS A 155 -4.53 5.33 10.39
N SER A 156 -5.56 4.52 10.20
CA SER A 156 -5.56 3.09 10.55
C SER A 156 -6.17 2.25 9.44
N VAL A 157 -5.69 1.01 9.30
CA VAL A 157 -6.21 0.01 8.36
C VAL A 157 -6.86 -1.11 9.17
N LEU A 158 -8.11 -1.43 8.86
CA LEU A 158 -8.94 -2.42 9.53
C LEU A 158 -9.33 -3.53 8.54
N LEU A 159 -9.50 -4.75 9.05
CA LEU A 159 -10.03 -5.88 8.28
C LEU A 159 -11.56 -5.78 8.18
N GLY A 160 -12.07 -5.47 6.98
CA GLY A 160 -13.48 -5.29 6.68
C GLY A 160 -14.20 -4.37 7.66
N ASP A 161 -15.35 -4.82 8.16
CA ASP A 161 -16.14 -4.15 9.20
C ASP A 161 -15.76 -4.55 10.64
N SER A 162 -14.73 -5.37 10.80
CA SER A 162 -14.26 -5.78 12.13
C SER A 162 -13.45 -4.67 12.82
N ASN A 163 -13.22 -4.85 14.12
CA ASN A 163 -12.26 -4.03 14.89
C ASN A 163 -10.82 -4.57 14.80
N ALA A 164 -10.55 -5.57 13.95
CA ALA A 164 -9.20 -6.11 13.79
C ALA A 164 -8.34 -5.11 13.01
N MET A 165 -7.40 -4.49 13.71
CA MET A 165 -6.47 -3.51 13.15
C MET A 165 -5.27 -4.22 12.51
N LEU A 166 -4.99 -3.87 11.26
CA LEU A 166 -3.89 -4.42 10.46
C LEU A 166 -2.68 -3.48 10.44
N ALA A 167 -2.91 -2.17 10.48
CA ALA A 167 -1.86 -1.15 10.51
C ALA A 167 -2.37 0.16 11.12
N GLN A 168 -1.47 0.97 11.65
CA GLN A 168 -1.75 2.32 12.11
C GLN A 168 -0.56 3.25 11.83
N VAL A 169 -0.85 4.54 11.68
CA VAL A 169 0.13 5.62 11.72
C VAL A 169 0.20 6.14 13.16
N SER A 170 1.42 6.48 13.59
CA SER A 170 1.73 7.02 14.91
C SER A 170 2.59 8.27 14.80
#